data_AF-A0A939AUU7-F1
#
_entry.id   AF-A0A939AUU7-F1
#
_cell.length_a   1.000
_cell.length_b   1.000
_cell.length_c   1.000
_cell.angle_alpha   90.00
_cell.angle_beta   90.00
_cell.angle_gamma   90.00
#
_symmetry.space_group_name_H-M   'P 1'
#
loop_
_entity.id
_entity.type
_entity.pdbx_description
1 polymer ?
#
loop_
_entity_poly.entity_id
_entity_poly.type
_entity_poly.pdbx_seq_one_letter_code
_entity_poly.pdbx_strand_id
1 'polypeptide(L)'
;MPHFAWSVSWPERFQLLAHYYPGVHVRDAANANAIVTPAWRGNVLRVGWARPRGDPSGICGQLEVWLHNSGITTWYDAQDGYYAQQVGLGYCWNGVCTAAGLLPQAVAPGGDVRVALWLPPGSGAGQLELDLYWQAESDPRVWFSPAWPRQLIGVFSAVAGHCARLPLLTR
;
A
#
# COMPACT_ATOMS: atom_id res chain seq x y z
N MET A 1 24.66 -1.24 5.78
CA MET A 1 23.88 -1.28 4.53
C MET A 1 22.42 -1.05 4.88
N PRO A 2 21.64 -0.24 4.14
CA PRO A 2 20.21 -0.19 4.34
C PRO A 2 19.65 -1.60 4.10
N HIS A 3 19.02 -2.17 5.12
CA HIS A 3 18.38 -3.48 5.00
C HIS A 3 17.03 -3.27 4.31
N PHE A 4 17.00 -3.47 3.00
CA PHE A 4 15.75 -3.69 2.29
C PHE A 4 15.23 -5.06 2.73
N ALA A 5 14.10 -5.13 3.44
CA ALA A 5 13.44 -6.42 3.53
C ALA A 5 12.59 -6.59 2.28
N TRP A 6 13.06 -7.49 1.42
CA TRP A 6 12.36 -7.94 0.23
C TRP A 6 11.49 -9.12 0.65
N SER A 7 10.24 -8.87 1.01
CA SER A 7 9.20 -9.88 0.98
C SER A 7 7.88 -9.21 1.29
N VAL A 8 7.01 -9.12 0.30
CA VAL A 8 5.58 -8.86 0.50
C VAL A 8 4.89 -10.22 0.51
N SER A 9 4.15 -10.53 1.57
CA SER A 9 3.38 -11.78 1.63
C SER A 9 1.98 -11.52 1.11
N TRP A 10 1.49 -12.34 0.16
CA TRP A 10 0.22 -12.09 -0.48
C TRP A 10 -0.82 -13.06 0.08
N PRO A 11 -1.78 -12.57 0.87
CA PRO A 11 -2.77 -13.43 1.51
C PRO A 11 -3.74 -14.10 0.54
N GLU A 12 -3.86 -13.62 -0.71
CA GLU A 12 -4.72 -14.24 -1.72
C GLU A 12 -4.05 -14.45 -3.08
N ARG A 13 -4.29 -15.62 -3.69
CA ARG A 13 -3.73 -16.05 -4.98
C ARG A 13 -4.01 -15.08 -6.13
N PHE A 14 -5.13 -14.37 -6.09
CA PHE A 14 -5.46 -13.38 -7.12
C PHE A 14 -4.56 -12.16 -7.08
N GLN A 15 -3.99 -11.81 -5.92
CA GLN A 15 -2.93 -10.80 -5.87
C GLN A 15 -1.75 -11.26 -6.72
N LEU A 16 -1.41 -12.56 -6.67
CA LEU A 16 -0.27 -13.15 -7.40
C LEU A 16 -0.40 -12.92 -8.88
N LEU A 17 -1.56 -13.34 -9.37
CA LEU A 17 -1.89 -13.23 -10.78
C LEU A 17 -1.99 -11.76 -11.22
N ALA A 18 -2.68 -10.91 -10.46
CA ALA A 18 -2.90 -9.52 -10.84
C ALA A 18 -1.62 -8.66 -10.84
N HIS A 19 -0.58 -9.06 -10.11
CA HIS A 19 0.74 -8.43 -10.22
C HIS A 19 1.42 -8.71 -11.55
N TYR A 20 1.43 -9.97 -11.99
CA TYR A 20 2.10 -10.35 -13.23
C TYR A 20 1.26 -10.04 -14.47
N TYR A 21 -0.05 -9.91 -14.30
CA TYR A 21 -1.01 -9.59 -15.35
C TYR A 21 -1.87 -8.39 -14.92
N PRO A 22 -1.31 -7.17 -14.85
CA PRO A 22 -2.10 -5.99 -14.56
C PRO A 22 -3.12 -5.73 -15.67
N GLY A 23 -4.22 -5.04 -15.35
CA GLY A 23 -5.24 -4.70 -16.35
C GLY A 23 -6.24 -5.83 -16.69
N VAL A 24 -6.14 -7.01 -16.05
CA VAL A 24 -7.05 -8.14 -16.34
C VAL A 24 -8.07 -8.39 -15.22
N HIS A 25 -9.26 -8.88 -15.55
CA HIS A 25 -10.14 -9.48 -14.55
C HIS A 25 -9.96 -10.99 -14.53
N VAL A 26 -10.03 -11.58 -13.33
CA VAL A 26 -10.25 -13.03 -13.21
C VAL A 26 -11.74 -13.27 -13.21
N ARG A 27 -12.16 -14.33 -13.91
CA ARG A 27 -13.56 -14.73 -14.01
C ARG A 27 -13.72 -16.18 -13.59
N ASP A 28 -14.81 -16.46 -12.88
CA ASP A 28 -15.20 -17.81 -12.54
C ASP A 28 -16.01 -18.42 -13.68
N ALA A 29 -15.39 -19.34 -14.42
CA ALA A 29 -16.02 -20.02 -15.55
C ALA A 29 -17.19 -20.91 -15.11
N ALA A 30 -17.21 -21.41 -13.87
CA ALA A 30 -18.29 -22.23 -13.34
C ALA A 30 -19.51 -21.39 -12.91
N ASN A 31 -19.33 -20.09 -12.71
CA ASN A 31 -20.37 -19.15 -12.27
C ASN A 31 -20.64 -18.07 -13.33
N ALA A 32 -21.13 -18.48 -14.49
CA ALA A 32 -21.52 -17.58 -15.59
C ALA A 32 -20.45 -16.52 -15.97
N ASN A 33 -19.16 -16.85 -15.84
CA ASN A 33 -18.04 -15.94 -16.06
C ASN A 33 -18.07 -14.69 -15.15
N ALA A 34 -18.62 -14.81 -13.95
CA ALA A 34 -18.66 -13.76 -12.95
C ALA A 34 -17.24 -13.26 -12.63
N ILE A 35 -17.08 -11.94 -12.53
CA ILE A 35 -15.81 -11.31 -12.17
C ILE A 35 -15.53 -11.58 -10.68
N VAL A 36 -14.35 -12.10 -10.35
CA VAL A 36 -13.95 -12.42 -8.98
C VAL A 36 -12.82 -11.53 -8.44
N THR A 37 -12.38 -10.55 -9.22
CA THR A 37 -11.42 -9.53 -8.78
C THR A 37 -12.02 -8.13 -8.89
N PRO A 38 -11.86 -7.27 -7.87
CA PRO A 38 -12.34 -5.89 -7.94
C PRO A 38 -11.56 -5.10 -8.99
N ALA A 39 -12.19 -4.08 -9.59
CA ALA A 39 -11.55 -3.24 -10.59
C ALA A 39 -10.41 -2.39 -10.00
N TRP A 40 -10.65 -1.87 -8.80
CA TRP A 40 -9.69 -1.13 -7.98
C TRP A 40 -8.93 -2.09 -7.09
N ARG A 41 -7.62 -2.25 -7.35
CA ARG A 41 -6.75 -3.14 -6.61
C ARG A 41 -5.29 -2.80 -6.86
N GLY A 42 -4.45 -2.95 -5.83
CA GLY A 42 -3.02 -2.65 -5.91
C GLY A 42 -2.20 -3.67 -5.14
N ASN A 43 -0.92 -3.77 -5.52
CA ASN A 43 0.05 -4.61 -4.84
C ASN A 43 1.22 -3.74 -4.38
N VAL A 44 1.76 -4.03 -3.19
CA VAL A 44 3.02 -3.44 -2.74
C VAL A 44 4.15 -4.21 -3.41
N LEU A 45 5.06 -3.51 -4.08
CA LEU A 45 6.23 -4.11 -4.73
C LEU A 45 7.42 -4.20 -3.78
N ARG A 46 7.62 -3.12 -3.03
CA ARG A 46 8.78 -2.94 -2.16
C ARG A 46 8.42 -1.96 -1.06
N VAL A 47 8.97 -2.20 0.12
CA VAL A 47 8.99 -1.20 1.19
C VAL A 47 10.46 -0.94 1.56
N GLY A 48 10.81 0.34 1.64
CA GLY A 48 12.09 0.83 2.15
C GLY A 48 11.86 1.44 3.53
N TRP A 49 12.66 1.04 4.51
CA TRP A 49 12.56 1.59 5.87
C TRP A 49 13.91 1.61 6.57
N ALA A 50 14.05 2.55 7.50
CA ALA A 50 15.17 2.57 8.43
C ALA A 50 14.81 1.77 9.67
N ARG A 51 15.78 0.98 10.15
CA ARG A 51 15.72 0.36 11.49
C ARG A 51 16.49 1.21 12.49
N PRO A 52 16.00 1.40 13.72
CA PRO A 52 16.80 1.95 14.81
C PRO A 52 18.02 1.05 15.07
N ARG A 53 19.14 1.66 15.48
CA ARG A 53 20.35 0.88 15.80
C ARG A 53 20.08 0.03 17.05
N GLY A 54 20.32 -1.27 16.94
CA GLY A 54 20.13 -2.21 18.06
C GLY A 54 18.71 -2.76 18.21
N ASP A 55 17.75 -2.35 17.37
CA ASP A 55 16.41 -2.92 17.34
C ASP A 55 16.13 -3.59 15.98
N PRO A 56 16.24 -4.94 15.88
CA PRO A 56 16.00 -5.65 14.64
C PRO A 56 14.54 -5.60 14.17
N SER A 57 13.61 -5.29 15.08
CA SER A 57 12.16 -5.17 14.85
C SER A 57 11.66 -3.73 14.79
N GLY A 58 12.54 -2.74 14.99
CA GLY A 58 12.16 -1.34 15.11
C GLY A 58 11.82 -0.69 13.77
N ILE A 59 10.79 0.16 13.77
CA ILE A 59 10.43 1.02 12.64
C ILE A 59 10.45 2.50 13.02
N CYS A 60 10.93 3.31 12.08
CA CYS A 60 11.36 4.68 12.28
C CYS A 60 10.43 5.72 11.63
N GLY A 61 9.13 5.69 11.94
CA GLY A 61 8.17 6.75 11.60
C GLY A 61 7.94 7.08 10.12
N GLN A 62 8.78 6.59 9.19
CA GLN A 62 8.66 6.82 7.76
C GLN A 62 9.00 5.55 6.99
N LEU A 63 8.18 5.27 6.00
CA LEU A 63 8.32 4.21 5.02
C LEU A 63 8.34 4.81 3.61
N GLU A 64 9.19 4.28 2.75
CA GLU A 64 9.06 4.45 1.31
C GLU A 64 8.36 3.21 0.76
N VAL A 65 7.20 3.38 0.11
CA VAL A 65 6.40 2.28 -0.42
C VAL A 65 6.34 2.41 -1.93
N TRP A 66 6.69 1.33 -2.64
CA TRP A 66 6.45 1.20 -4.07
C TRP A 66 5.19 0.39 -4.27
N LEU A 67 4.22 0.99 -4.94
CA LEU A 67 2.92 0.41 -5.24
C LEU A 67 2.81 0.16 -6.74
N HIS A 68 2.11 -0.89 -7.10
CA HIS A 68 1.79 -1.26 -8.47
C HIS A 68 0.28 -1.29 -8.66
N ASN A 69 -0.21 -0.59 -9.68
CA ASN A 69 -1.60 -0.66 -10.06
C ASN A 69 -1.90 -1.97 -10.81
N SER A 70 -2.18 -3.01 -10.03
CA SER A 70 -2.63 -4.32 -10.53
C SER A 70 -4.06 -4.31 -11.07
N GLY A 71 -4.78 -3.19 -10.95
CA GLY A 71 -6.20 -3.01 -11.29
C GLY A 71 -6.47 -2.92 -12.79
N ILE A 72 -7.71 -2.60 -13.12
CA ILE A 72 -8.13 -2.29 -14.49
C ILE A 72 -8.47 -0.80 -14.68
N THR A 73 -8.52 -0.04 -13.59
CA THR A 73 -8.82 1.39 -13.59
C THR A 73 -7.58 2.19 -13.23
N THR A 74 -7.44 3.37 -13.83
CA THR A 74 -6.44 4.37 -13.41
C THR A 74 -6.75 4.84 -11.99
N TRP A 75 -5.73 4.89 -11.14
CA TRP A 75 -5.79 5.59 -9.86
C TRP A 75 -5.56 7.07 -10.09
N TYR A 76 -6.56 7.91 -9.82
CA TYR A 76 -6.39 9.35 -9.92
C TYR A 76 -5.83 9.92 -8.61
N ASP A 77 -5.04 10.97 -8.73
CA ASP A 77 -4.42 11.67 -7.61
C ASP A 77 -5.25 12.88 -7.14
N ALA A 78 -4.68 13.64 -6.19
CA ALA A 78 -5.29 14.85 -5.66
C ALA A 78 -5.27 16.04 -6.63
N GLN A 79 -4.37 16.05 -7.61
CA GLN A 79 -4.10 17.16 -8.53
C GLN A 79 -4.98 17.12 -9.77
N ASP A 80 -5.43 15.93 -10.14
CA ASP A 80 -6.44 15.68 -11.14
C ASP A 80 -7.84 16.06 -10.58
N GLY A 81 -8.04 17.35 -10.31
CA GLY A 81 -9.26 17.96 -9.76
C GLY A 81 -10.52 17.85 -10.65
N TYR A 82 -10.46 17.00 -11.68
CA TYR A 82 -11.55 16.65 -12.57
C TYR A 82 -12.25 15.34 -12.17
N TYR A 83 -11.56 14.42 -11.49
CA TYR A 83 -12.14 13.13 -11.13
C TYR A 83 -12.72 13.17 -9.72
N ALA A 84 -13.97 12.74 -9.61
CA ALA A 84 -14.70 12.65 -8.34
C ALA A 84 -14.10 11.64 -7.35
N GLN A 85 -13.12 10.81 -7.76
CA GLN A 85 -12.58 9.71 -6.94
C GLN A 85 -11.06 9.72 -7.00
N GLN A 86 -10.43 9.96 -5.85
CA GLN A 86 -8.99 10.02 -5.68
C GLN A 86 -8.53 8.82 -4.86
N VAL A 87 -7.36 8.27 -5.17
CA VAL A 87 -6.80 7.13 -4.45
C VAL A 87 -5.77 7.63 -3.44
N GLY A 88 -5.79 7.05 -2.24
CA GLY A 88 -4.80 7.27 -1.20
C GLY A 88 -4.26 5.98 -0.62
N LEU A 89 -3.16 6.12 0.12
CA LEU A 89 -2.51 5.06 0.87
C LEU A 89 -2.77 5.27 2.36
N GLY A 90 -3.09 4.18 3.04
CA GLY A 90 -3.11 4.13 4.49
C GLY A 90 -2.36 2.94 5.04
N TYR A 91 -2.28 2.90 6.36
CA TYR A 91 -1.69 1.80 7.10
C TYR A 91 -2.65 1.34 8.17
N CYS A 92 -2.57 0.07 8.53
CA CYS A 92 -3.28 -0.49 9.67
C CYS A 92 -2.27 -1.05 10.67
N TRP A 93 -2.40 -0.63 11.94
CA TRP A 93 -1.58 -1.12 13.04
C TRP A 93 -2.47 -1.94 13.98
N ASN A 94 -2.19 -3.24 14.12
CA ASN A 94 -3.04 -4.17 14.88
C ASN A 94 -4.53 -4.07 14.48
N GLY A 95 -4.78 -3.96 13.17
CA GLY A 95 -6.13 -3.86 12.59
C GLY A 95 -6.77 -2.47 12.63
N VAL A 96 -6.18 -1.49 13.33
CA VAL A 96 -6.67 -0.10 13.35
C VAL A 96 -6.08 0.67 12.18
N CYS A 97 -6.93 1.04 11.21
CA CYS A 97 -6.50 1.68 9.98
C CYS A 97 -6.54 3.21 10.06
N THR A 98 -5.50 3.84 9.51
CA THR A 98 -5.36 5.29 9.41
C THR A 98 -4.98 5.64 7.98
N ALA A 99 -5.74 6.57 7.40
CA ALA A 99 -5.41 7.16 6.11
C ALA A 99 -4.18 8.06 6.26
N ALA A 100 -3.18 7.88 5.40
CA ALA A 100 -1.93 8.63 5.49
C ALA A 100 -1.82 9.74 4.45
N GLY A 101 -2.54 9.64 3.33
CA GLY A 101 -2.58 10.68 2.31
C GLY A 101 -2.97 10.15 0.94
N LEU A 102 -3.30 11.08 0.05
CA LEU A 102 -3.57 10.79 -1.36
C LEU A 102 -2.26 10.47 -2.09
N LEU A 103 -2.38 9.74 -3.20
CA LEU A 103 -1.24 9.46 -4.06
C LEU A 103 -0.69 10.76 -4.69
N PRO A 104 0.64 10.84 -4.92
CA PRO A 104 1.27 12.04 -5.44
C PRO A 104 1.10 12.24 -6.96
N GLN A 105 0.71 11.17 -7.67
CA GLN A 105 0.51 11.18 -9.11
C GLN A 105 -0.51 10.10 -9.50
N ALA A 106 -1.21 10.30 -10.61
CA ALA A 106 -2.08 9.30 -11.19
C ALA A 106 -1.28 8.06 -11.65
N VAL A 107 -1.91 6.88 -11.57
CA VAL A 107 -1.27 5.59 -11.88
C VAL A 107 -2.19 4.77 -12.78
N ALA A 108 -1.85 4.67 -14.07
CA ALA A 108 -2.55 3.81 -15.01
C ALA A 108 -2.42 2.32 -14.63
N PRO A 109 -3.32 1.44 -15.11
CA PRO A 109 -3.15 -0.01 -14.95
C PRO A 109 -1.76 -0.48 -15.42
N GLY A 110 -1.07 -1.24 -14.59
CA GLY A 110 0.30 -1.70 -14.82
C GLY A 110 1.39 -0.67 -14.47
N GLY A 111 1.01 0.55 -14.06
CA GLY A 111 1.92 1.58 -13.62
C GLY A 111 2.35 1.43 -12.16
N ASP A 112 3.48 2.06 -11.83
CA ASP A 112 4.06 2.08 -10.49
C ASP A 112 4.08 3.48 -9.89
N VAL A 113 4.00 3.58 -8.57
CA VAL A 113 4.17 4.83 -7.84
C VAL A 113 4.97 4.61 -6.55
N ARG A 114 5.84 5.58 -6.23
CA ARG A 114 6.54 5.63 -4.95
C ARG A 114 5.85 6.64 -4.03
N VAL A 115 5.52 6.20 -2.83
CA VAL A 115 4.83 7.01 -1.81
C VAL A 115 5.67 7.04 -0.54
N ALA A 116 5.84 8.23 0.02
CA ALA A 116 6.38 8.39 1.37
C ALA A 116 5.23 8.31 2.37
N LEU A 117 5.29 7.33 3.26
CA LEU A 117 4.28 7.05 4.26
C LEU A 117 4.83 7.37 5.65
N TRP A 118 4.20 8.32 6.33
CA TRP A 118 4.52 8.63 7.72
C TRP A 118 3.67 7.77 8.64
N LEU A 119 4.34 6.96 9.45
CA LEU A 119 3.73 6.30 10.59
C LEU A 119 3.87 7.25 11.77
N PRO A 120 2.80 7.62 12.48
CA PRO A 120 2.94 8.32 13.75
C PRO A 120 3.83 7.46 14.66
N PRO A 121 4.47 8.05 15.67
CA PRO A 121 5.12 7.29 16.72
C PRO A 121 4.05 6.46 17.44
N GLY A 122 3.75 5.27 16.88
CA GLY A 122 2.91 4.28 17.52
C GLY A 122 3.59 3.83 18.80
N SER A 123 2.80 3.42 19.78
CA SER A 123 3.30 2.81 20.99
C SER A 123 3.33 1.29 20.83
N GLY A 124 4.49 0.69 21.09
CA GLY A 124 4.62 -0.76 21.26
C GLY A 124 4.75 -1.56 19.96
N ALA A 125 4.66 -2.88 20.12
CA ALA A 125 4.77 -3.84 19.03
C ALA A 125 3.42 -4.07 18.35
N GLY A 126 3.43 -4.27 17.04
CA GLY A 126 2.22 -4.56 16.28
C GLY A 126 2.45 -5.00 14.85
N GLN A 127 1.40 -5.58 14.28
CA GLN A 127 1.33 -5.94 12.87
C GLN A 127 1.04 -4.70 12.04
N LEU A 128 1.90 -4.44 11.05
CA LEU A 128 1.74 -3.37 10.08
C LEU A 128 1.24 -3.93 8.76
N GLU A 129 0.11 -3.40 8.30
CA GLU A 129 -0.47 -3.68 7.00
C GLU A 129 -0.64 -2.38 6.22
N LEU A 130 -0.58 -2.46 4.89
CA LEU A 130 -0.91 -1.36 3.99
C LEU A 130 -2.20 -1.64 3.26
N ASP A 131 -2.98 -0.58 3.07
CA ASP A 131 -4.21 -0.63 2.29
C ASP A 131 -4.39 0.64 1.48
N LEU A 132 -5.04 0.50 0.34
CA LEU A 132 -5.45 1.62 -0.49
C LEU A 132 -6.90 1.98 -0.14
N TYR A 133 -7.23 3.24 -0.32
CA TYR A 133 -8.61 3.69 -0.20
C TYR A 133 -8.93 4.65 -1.34
N TRP A 134 -10.20 4.70 -1.71
CA TRP A 134 -10.71 5.80 -2.50
C TRP A 134 -11.35 6.85 -1.58
N GLN A 135 -11.23 8.10 -1.99
CA GLN A 135 -11.85 9.25 -1.35
C GLN A 135 -12.48 10.11 -2.44
N ALA A 136 -13.78 10.37 -2.31
CA ALA A 136 -14.44 11.44 -3.03
C ALA A 136 -14.54 12.68 -2.12
N GLU A 137 -14.70 13.86 -2.71
CA GLU A 137 -14.66 15.14 -1.99
C GLU A 137 -15.70 15.24 -0.85
N SER A 138 -16.87 14.61 -1.03
CA SER A 138 -17.98 14.63 -0.08
C SER A 138 -18.24 13.31 0.65
N ASP A 139 -17.60 12.21 0.24
CA ASP A 139 -17.94 10.88 0.74
C ASP A 139 -16.92 10.34 1.75
N PRO A 140 -17.37 9.46 2.67
CA PRO A 140 -16.46 8.75 3.54
C PRO A 140 -15.46 7.95 2.70
N ARG A 141 -14.23 7.86 3.20
CA ARG A 141 -13.19 7.03 2.61
C ARG A 141 -13.64 5.58 2.61
N VAL A 142 -13.38 4.88 1.52
CA VAL A 142 -13.66 3.46 1.41
C VAL A 142 -12.40 2.74 1.01
N TRP A 143 -12.01 1.82 1.89
CA TRP A 143 -10.85 0.99 1.72
C TRP A 143 -11.06 -0.04 0.61
N PHE A 144 -9.98 -0.46 -0.03
CA PHE A 144 -10.03 -1.55 -1.01
C PHE A 144 -10.32 -2.86 -0.29
N SER A 145 -9.83 -3.03 0.94
CA SER A 145 -10.31 -4.11 1.81
C SER A 145 -11.78 -3.92 2.19
N PRO A 146 -12.57 -5.01 2.31
CA PRO A 146 -12.16 -6.41 2.22
C PRO A 146 -12.13 -6.98 0.78
N ALA A 147 -12.60 -6.24 -0.23
CA ALA A 147 -12.71 -6.74 -1.60
C ALA A 147 -11.33 -7.06 -2.22
N TRP A 148 -10.30 -6.31 -1.83
CA TRP A 148 -8.90 -6.63 -2.08
C TRP A 148 -8.14 -6.69 -0.76
N PRO A 149 -7.45 -7.80 -0.43
CA PRO A 149 -6.78 -7.92 0.86
C PRO A 149 -5.68 -6.89 1.08
N ARG A 150 -5.52 -6.47 2.33
CA ARG A 150 -4.41 -5.63 2.78
C ARG A 150 -3.09 -6.35 2.58
N GLN A 151 -2.02 -5.57 2.44
CA GLN A 151 -0.67 -6.10 2.29
C GLN A 151 0.04 -6.10 3.63
N LEU A 152 0.28 -7.29 4.19
CA LEU A 152 1.09 -7.46 5.39
C LEU A 152 2.55 -7.11 5.09
N ILE A 153 3.08 -6.13 5.81
CA ILE A 153 4.49 -5.73 5.70
C ILE A 153 5.34 -6.46 6.75
N GLY A 154 4.78 -6.67 7.94
CA GLY A 154 5.44 -7.42 9.01
C GLY A 154 4.99 -7.01 10.39
N VAL A 155 5.67 -7.54 11.40
CA VAL A 155 5.49 -7.17 12.81
C VAL A 155 6.66 -6.28 13.22
N PHE A 156 6.34 -5.10 13.74
CA PHE A 156 7.32 -4.09 14.11
C PHE A 156 7.06 -3.57 15.52
N SER A 157 8.13 -3.08 16.16
CA SER A 157 8.03 -2.21 17.33
C SER A 157 8.18 -0.78 16.85
N ALA A 158 7.19 0.07 17.13
CA ALA A 158 7.32 1.49 16.84
C ALA A 158 8.26 2.12 17.88
N VAL A 159 9.32 2.80 17.40
CA VAL A 159 10.36 3.37 18.26
C VAL A 159 10.40 4.89 18.08
N ALA A 160 10.39 5.63 19.19
CA ALA A 160 10.61 7.07 19.18
C ALA A 160 12.11 7.38 19.18
N GLY A 161 12.60 8.18 18.21
CA GLY A 161 13.97 8.71 18.21
C GLY A 161 14.98 8.02 17.28
N HIS A 162 16.25 8.40 17.44
CA HIS A 162 17.37 8.37 16.47
C HIS A 162 17.45 7.17 15.50
N CYS A 163 16.89 7.37 14.33
CA CYS A 163 17.09 6.51 13.17
C CYS A 163 18.26 7.02 12.33
N ALA A 164 19.05 6.10 11.79
CA ALA A 164 19.88 6.46 10.64
C ALA A 164 18.92 6.87 9.53
N ARG A 165 18.97 8.13 9.07
CA ARG A 165 18.15 8.58 7.93
C ARG A 165 18.34 7.59 6.79
N LEU A 166 17.25 7.20 6.13
CA LEU A 166 17.36 6.55 4.83
C LEU A 166 18.23 7.46 3.95
N PRO A 167 19.32 6.97 3.35
CA PRO A 167 19.99 7.77 2.33
C PRO A 167 18.94 8.05 1.25
N LEU A 168 18.76 9.34 0.93
CA LEU A 168 18.06 9.72 -0.29
C LEU A 168 18.73 8.93 -1.41
N LEU A 169 18.03 7.95 -1.98
CA LEU A 169 18.43 7.37 -3.25
C LEU A 169 18.22 8.49 -4.28
N THR A 170 19.26 9.30 -4.48
CA THR A 170 19.36 10.23 -5.60
C THR A 170 19.24 9.41 -6.87
N ARG A 171 18.31 9.82 -7.74
CA ARG A 171 18.08 9.25 -9.07
C ARG A 171 19.37 9.20 -9.88
#